data_AF-A0A7V8E4L7-F1
#
_entry.id   AF-A0A7V8E4L7-F1
#
_cell.length_a   1.000
_cell.length_b   1.000
_cell.length_c   1.000
_cell.angle_alpha   90.00
_cell.angle_beta   90.00
_cell.angle_gamma   90.00
#
_symmetry.space_group_name_H-M   'P 1'
#
loop_
_entity.id
_entity.type
_entity.pdbx_description
1 polymer ?
#
loop_
_entity_poly.entity_id
_entity_poly.type
_entity_poly.pdbx_seq_one_letter_code
_entity_poly.pdbx_strand_id
1 'polypeptide(L)'
;MSARSIRIAVFVLAAVLVAGGVTRQLVSSSRHKGSPAPPLKRPPWEWPGRPETYIRDVDRSETVHDRYASDVKSFFVKGLKAREWQIASEGMTDDFRGGLPAIDGGATVAKGRFEIREFDAACDATMDRRVFLEAIRSYVETWTSIDRATWKTFEFLLDPSEDRAWIRLHFQLAGRHRDGTRDELQGVMNGEVVHAGNRWKLRRLVLEQGCWIRAQTQAFIDVTDTSGFHFNESEENRQLSQAVINARAFRISGGLSCIDANGDGFPDLLATSVNRSSILFLNDGAGGFIRSAGPAKAGEGTYHFLVVDLDGDGRHEAVSTDVSIQRRGEAELSLYRLIGDKWALVPGALKFKVDPAVRRSAFHALACSDVNQDGRLDLFVGGYATNLSGQSEFNLVSAFDGADNLLFLNQGNLHFSEESQERGIHGTQYTLAAKFFDFDGNGTEDLLELNDFGPNVLWENQGHGRYREAKNHPLASNSEFHMGVTIADIDNKGSWSVYVSNMYSHAGNRIVPLSEGLEQGTKKTALHMALGNQLFQRSSPDEPWRDTAPARGVNWADWAWSCNFFDLDNDGDRDLFVTNGYTSNEDPAAPDW
;
A
#
# COMPACT_ATOMS: atom_id res chain seq x y z
N MET A 1 4.06 -34.82 7.30
CA MET A 1 4.15 -33.38 6.94
C MET A 1 3.74 -33.25 5.48
N SER A 2 2.60 -32.64 5.17
CA SER A 2 2.13 -32.53 3.77
C SER A 2 2.36 -31.10 3.26
N ALA A 3 3.05 -30.99 2.12
CA ALA A 3 3.64 -29.78 1.54
C ALA A 3 2.63 -28.73 0.99
N ARG A 4 1.37 -28.75 1.42
CA ARG A 4 0.30 -27.86 0.92
C ARG A 4 -0.01 -26.68 1.85
N SER A 5 -0.10 -26.89 3.16
CA SER A 5 -0.48 -25.84 4.13
C SER A 5 0.59 -24.76 4.32
N ILE A 6 1.85 -25.13 4.09
CA ILE A 6 3.00 -24.20 4.13
C ILE A 6 2.92 -23.19 2.97
N ARG A 7 2.31 -23.49 1.82
CA ARG A 7 2.42 -22.64 0.61
C ARG A 7 1.53 -21.38 0.59
N ILE A 8 0.51 -21.28 1.45
CA ILE A 8 -0.44 -20.15 1.47
C ILE A 8 -0.15 -19.22 2.65
N ALA A 9 0.24 -19.77 3.81
CA ALA A 9 0.86 -18.99 4.90
C ALA A 9 2.19 -18.35 4.44
N VAL A 10 2.91 -19.05 3.55
CA VAL A 10 4.06 -18.53 2.81
C VAL A 10 3.66 -17.51 1.74
N PHE A 11 2.46 -16.96 1.59
CA PHE A 11 2.30 -15.78 0.70
C PHE A 11 2.43 -14.45 1.45
N VAL A 12 1.90 -14.39 2.67
CA VAL A 12 2.16 -13.29 3.62
C VAL A 12 3.57 -13.39 4.19
N LEU A 13 4.05 -14.61 4.42
CA LEU A 13 5.47 -14.89 4.65
C LEU A 13 6.28 -14.99 3.34
N ALA A 14 5.75 -15.04 2.10
CA ALA A 14 6.57 -15.13 0.86
C ALA A 14 7.31 -13.84 0.62
N ALA A 15 6.66 -12.71 0.91
CA ALA A 15 7.33 -11.43 0.95
C ALA A 15 8.48 -11.42 1.99
N VAL A 16 8.58 -12.44 2.86
CA VAL A 16 9.63 -12.68 3.89
C VAL A 16 10.39 -14.03 3.69
N LEU A 17 10.09 -14.84 2.64
CA LEU A 17 10.58 -16.23 2.46
C LEU A 17 10.68 -16.74 0.99
N VAL A 18 10.43 -15.92 -0.04
CA VAL A 18 10.77 -16.33 -1.43
C VAL A 18 12.27 -16.61 -1.57
N ALA A 19 13.08 -15.95 -0.75
CA ALA A 19 14.49 -16.26 -0.57
C ALA A 19 14.67 -17.44 0.41
N GLY A 20 14.77 -18.65 -0.14
CA GLY A 20 15.49 -19.79 0.43
C GLY A 20 15.19 -20.21 1.88
N GLY A 21 15.97 -19.68 2.83
CA GLY A 21 16.35 -20.37 4.06
C GLY A 21 16.48 -19.49 5.29
N VAL A 22 15.52 -18.59 5.56
CA VAL A 22 15.50 -17.68 6.73
C VAL A 22 15.15 -18.39 8.06
N THR A 23 15.46 -19.68 8.20
CA THR A 23 15.38 -20.43 9.48
C THR A 23 16.62 -20.24 10.36
N ARG A 24 17.38 -19.15 10.17
CA ARG A 24 18.68 -18.91 10.85
C ARG A 24 19.00 -17.46 11.20
N GLN A 25 18.84 -16.52 10.26
CA GLN A 25 19.43 -15.18 10.39
C GLN A 25 18.77 -14.29 11.46
N LEU A 26 17.59 -14.66 11.97
CA LEU A 26 16.97 -14.01 13.14
C LEU A 26 17.83 -14.12 14.42
N VAL A 27 18.88 -14.96 14.43
CA VAL A 27 19.70 -15.21 15.62
C VAL A 27 20.97 -14.32 15.71
N SER A 28 21.33 -13.51 14.70
CA SER A 28 22.65 -12.85 14.68
C SER A 28 22.72 -11.32 14.71
N SER A 29 21.62 -10.56 14.76
CA SER A 29 21.69 -9.07 14.79
C SER A 29 20.83 -8.44 15.88
N SER A 30 21.21 -8.62 17.15
CA SER A 30 20.80 -7.71 18.23
C SER A 30 21.90 -7.57 19.30
N ARG A 31 22.87 -6.69 19.04
CA ARG A 31 23.64 -6.04 20.10
C ARG A 31 23.39 -4.54 20.07
N HIS A 32 22.15 -4.14 20.25
CA HIS A 32 21.82 -2.79 20.70
C HIS A 32 21.09 -2.91 22.03
N LYS A 33 21.76 -2.46 23.09
CA LYS A 33 21.17 -2.28 24.42
C LYS A 33 20.31 -1.01 24.39
N GLY A 34 19.16 -1.10 23.74
CA GLY A 34 18.07 -0.14 23.90
C GLY A 34 17.16 -0.59 25.03
N SER A 35 16.66 0.35 25.83
CA SER A 35 15.69 0.11 26.90
C SER A 35 14.50 -0.73 26.39
N PRO A 36 13.90 -1.60 27.22
CA PRO A 36 12.75 -2.39 26.80
C PRO A 36 11.62 -1.45 26.38
N ALA A 37 11.24 -1.52 25.10
CA ALA A 37 10.04 -0.86 24.63
C ALA A 37 8.85 -1.36 25.46
N PRO A 38 7.91 -0.49 25.85
CA PRO A 38 6.75 -0.90 26.62
C PRO A 38 6.02 -2.04 25.87
N PRO A 39 5.44 -3.01 26.58
CA PRO A 39 4.58 -4.01 25.96
C PRO A 39 3.47 -3.29 25.19
N LEU A 40 3.23 -3.72 23.96
CA LEU A 40 2.11 -3.23 23.17
C LEU A 40 0.83 -3.40 23.99
N LYS A 41 0.28 -2.28 24.47
CA LYS A 41 -1.12 -2.23 24.90
C LYS A 41 -1.96 -2.32 23.62
N ARG A 42 -2.69 -3.43 23.40
CA ARG A 42 -3.77 -3.47 22.39
C ARG A 42 -4.82 -2.40 22.77
N PRO A 43 -5.66 -1.94 21.82
CA PRO A 43 -6.95 -1.32 22.14
C PRO A 43 -7.79 -2.26 23.05
N PRO A 44 -8.89 -1.79 23.68
CA PRO A 44 -9.63 -2.52 24.71
C PRO A 44 -10.48 -3.66 24.13
N TRP A 45 -9.85 -4.65 23.52
CA TRP A 45 -10.47 -5.85 22.93
C TRP A 45 -10.87 -6.88 23.99
N GLU A 46 -11.56 -6.41 25.04
CA GLU A 46 -12.49 -7.22 25.84
C GLU A 46 -13.78 -7.39 25.03
N TRP A 47 -13.81 -8.41 24.17
CA TRP A 47 -15.07 -8.85 23.57
C TRP A 47 -15.88 -9.61 24.63
N PRO A 48 -17.18 -9.32 24.83
CA PRO A 48 -18.07 -10.14 25.64
C PRO A 48 -18.12 -11.58 25.11
N GLY A 49 -17.46 -12.52 25.79
CA GLY A 49 -17.42 -13.94 25.40
C GLY A 49 -16.24 -14.34 24.52
N ARG A 50 -15.14 -13.58 24.52
CA ARG A 50 -13.85 -14.08 23.99
C ARG A 50 -13.50 -15.40 24.69
N PRO A 51 -13.11 -16.46 23.95
CA PRO A 51 -12.75 -17.73 24.57
C PRO A 51 -11.47 -17.59 25.39
N GLU A 52 -11.47 -18.16 26.60
CA GLU A 52 -10.26 -18.28 27.43
C GLU A 52 -9.28 -19.32 26.85
N THR A 53 -9.80 -20.31 26.12
CA THR A 53 -9.05 -21.42 25.53
C THR A 53 -9.34 -21.56 24.04
N TYR A 54 -8.29 -21.64 23.23
CA TYR A 54 -8.36 -21.84 21.78
C TYR A 54 -7.09 -22.55 21.29
N ILE A 55 -7.16 -23.17 20.12
CA ILE A 55 -6.04 -23.82 19.45
C ILE A 55 -5.02 -22.77 19.01
N ARG A 56 -3.77 -22.97 19.41
CA ARG A 56 -2.62 -22.13 19.02
C ARG A 56 -1.75 -22.75 17.94
N ASP A 57 -2.03 -23.99 17.55
CA ASP A 57 -1.39 -24.63 16.41
C ASP A 57 -1.85 -23.94 15.12
N VAL A 58 -0.91 -23.25 14.46
CA VAL A 58 -1.16 -22.46 13.25
C VAL A 58 -1.70 -23.32 12.12
N ASP A 59 -1.06 -24.46 11.84
CA ASP A 59 -1.42 -25.32 10.71
C ASP A 59 -2.84 -25.88 10.89
N ARG A 60 -3.17 -26.30 12.10
CA ARG A 60 -4.50 -26.80 12.47
C ARG A 60 -5.54 -25.70 12.38
N SER A 61 -5.24 -24.52 12.93
CA SER A 61 -6.14 -23.35 12.89
C SER A 61 -6.43 -22.93 11.45
N GLU A 62 -5.40 -22.73 10.62
CA GLU A 62 -5.57 -22.27 9.23
C GLU A 62 -6.24 -23.33 8.35
N THR A 63 -5.95 -24.62 8.57
CA THR A 63 -6.62 -25.71 7.84
C THR A 63 -8.14 -25.71 8.09
N VAL A 64 -8.57 -25.34 9.30
CA VAL A 64 -10.00 -25.24 9.65
C VAL A 64 -10.58 -23.92 9.15
N HIS A 65 -9.84 -22.82 9.29
CA HIS A 65 -10.21 -21.53 8.73
C HIS A 65 -10.49 -21.62 7.23
N ASP A 66 -9.64 -22.29 6.44
CA ASP A 66 -9.81 -22.41 4.99
C ASP A 66 -11.11 -23.14 4.62
N ARG A 67 -11.49 -24.18 5.39
CA ARG A 67 -12.78 -24.86 5.22
C ARG A 67 -13.93 -23.93 5.55
N TYR A 68 -13.85 -23.22 6.68
CA TYR A 68 -14.85 -22.23 7.08
C TYR A 68 -15.04 -21.14 6.02
N ALA A 69 -13.94 -20.54 5.54
CA ALA A 69 -13.96 -19.46 4.57
C ALA A 69 -14.55 -19.94 3.24
N SER A 70 -14.19 -21.15 2.79
CA SER A 70 -14.78 -21.80 1.61
C SER A 70 -16.29 -22.04 1.76
N ASP A 71 -16.73 -22.60 2.89
CA ASP A 71 -18.14 -22.83 3.15
C ASP A 71 -18.94 -21.51 3.17
N VAL A 72 -18.52 -20.53 3.98
CA VAL A 72 -19.22 -19.24 4.06
C VAL A 72 -19.24 -18.50 2.73
N LYS A 73 -18.15 -18.56 1.95
CA LYS A 73 -18.13 -18.01 0.59
C LYS A 73 -19.17 -18.68 -0.31
N SER A 74 -19.18 -20.01 -0.33
CA SER A 74 -20.00 -20.79 -1.27
C SER A 74 -21.51 -20.65 -1.05
N PHE A 75 -21.95 -20.35 0.18
CA PHE A 75 -23.37 -20.16 0.52
C PHE A 75 -23.72 -18.71 0.83
N PHE A 76 -23.13 -18.15 1.89
CA PHE A 76 -23.52 -16.82 2.38
C PHE A 76 -23.14 -15.74 1.37
N VAL A 77 -21.86 -15.62 1.00
CA VAL A 77 -21.40 -14.56 0.09
C VAL A 77 -21.99 -14.74 -1.31
N LYS A 78 -21.94 -15.96 -1.85
CA LYS A 78 -22.52 -16.26 -3.17
C LYS A 78 -24.04 -16.06 -3.20
N GLY A 79 -24.74 -16.51 -2.17
CA GLY A 79 -26.19 -16.35 -2.02
C GLY A 79 -26.59 -14.88 -1.94
N LEU A 80 -25.85 -14.06 -1.18
CA LEU A 80 -26.04 -12.61 -1.16
C LEU A 80 -25.83 -11.99 -2.55
N LYS A 81 -24.70 -12.29 -3.21
CA LYS A 81 -24.35 -11.75 -4.54
C LYS A 81 -25.37 -12.14 -5.62
N ALA A 82 -25.90 -13.37 -5.56
CA ALA A 82 -26.91 -13.89 -6.47
C ALA A 82 -28.35 -13.52 -6.07
N ARG A 83 -28.56 -12.88 -4.90
CA ARG A 83 -29.87 -12.63 -4.28
C ARG A 83 -30.68 -13.91 -4.02
N GLU A 84 -29.98 -15.02 -3.83
CA GLU A 84 -30.53 -16.32 -3.48
C GLU A 84 -30.56 -16.42 -1.94
N TRP A 85 -31.49 -15.69 -1.32
CA TRP A 85 -31.61 -15.55 0.14
C TRP A 85 -31.74 -16.88 0.89
N GLN A 86 -32.32 -17.89 0.24
CA GLN A 86 -32.39 -19.24 0.79
C GLN A 86 -31.00 -19.87 0.91
N ILE A 87 -30.15 -19.70 -0.10
CA ILE A 87 -28.76 -20.18 -0.08
C ILE A 87 -27.96 -19.41 0.97
N ALA A 88 -28.15 -18.10 1.07
CA ALA A 88 -27.51 -17.32 2.13
C ALA A 88 -27.92 -17.81 3.52
N SER A 89 -29.21 -18.13 3.72
CA SER A 89 -29.74 -18.70 4.95
C SER A 89 -29.17 -20.09 5.28
N GLU A 90 -28.78 -20.91 4.29
CA GLU A 90 -28.16 -22.22 4.54
C GLU A 90 -26.80 -22.11 5.21
N GLY A 91 -26.09 -21.00 4.98
CA GLY A 91 -24.81 -20.67 5.61
C GLY A 91 -24.93 -20.26 7.08
N MET A 92 -26.15 -20.23 7.63
CA MET A 92 -26.45 -19.79 9.00
C MET A 92 -27.15 -20.91 9.79
N THR A 93 -26.88 -21.02 11.09
CA THR A 93 -27.57 -22.00 11.95
C THR A 93 -29.02 -21.61 12.21
N ASP A 94 -29.84 -22.56 12.67
CA ASP A 94 -31.23 -22.28 13.03
C ASP A 94 -31.34 -21.40 14.29
N ASP A 95 -30.38 -21.49 15.20
CA ASP A 95 -30.27 -20.67 16.39
C ASP A 95 -29.48 -19.36 16.16
N PHE A 96 -29.26 -18.97 14.90
CA PHE A 96 -28.44 -17.80 14.57
C PHE A 96 -28.92 -16.53 15.28
N ARG A 97 -27.94 -15.70 15.69
CA ARG A 97 -28.16 -14.38 16.27
C ARG A 97 -27.28 -13.31 15.62
N GLY A 98 -27.86 -12.20 15.19
CA GLY A 98 -27.13 -11.13 14.51
C GLY A 98 -27.43 -9.74 14.99
N GLY A 99 -26.62 -8.78 14.55
CA GLY A 99 -26.80 -7.36 14.81
C GLY A 99 -26.26 -6.53 13.65
N LEU A 100 -27.16 -5.83 12.97
CA LEU A 100 -26.85 -4.87 11.91
C LEU A 100 -27.75 -3.66 12.11
N PRO A 101 -27.24 -2.42 12.09
CA PRO A 101 -28.08 -1.24 12.17
C PRO A 101 -29.00 -1.16 10.94
N ALA A 102 -30.07 -0.37 11.06
CA ALA A 102 -30.78 0.12 9.88
C ALA A 102 -29.98 1.27 9.26
N ILE A 103 -30.15 1.53 7.95
CA ILE A 103 -29.46 2.60 7.22
C ILE A 103 -29.63 3.96 7.92
N ASP A 104 -30.84 4.23 8.41
CA ASP A 104 -31.21 5.49 9.05
C ASP A 104 -30.73 5.60 10.52
N GLY A 105 -30.20 4.52 11.09
CA GLY A 105 -29.69 4.49 12.46
C GLY A 105 -28.28 5.05 12.66
N GLY A 106 -27.55 5.33 11.58
CA GLY A 106 -26.17 5.86 11.63
C GLY A 106 -26.07 7.37 11.77
N ALA A 107 -24.99 7.86 12.36
CA ALA A 107 -24.66 9.28 12.45
C ALA A 107 -24.23 9.80 11.08
N THR A 108 -24.86 10.85 10.57
CA THR A 108 -24.46 11.45 9.29
C THR A 108 -23.20 12.30 9.48
N VAL A 109 -22.13 11.97 8.76
CA VAL A 109 -20.84 12.68 8.84
C VAL A 109 -20.51 13.50 7.59
N ALA A 110 -21.10 13.15 6.44
CA ALA A 110 -20.94 13.92 5.20
C ALA A 110 -22.26 13.99 4.41
N LYS A 111 -22.50 15.12 3.73
CA LYS A 111 -23.63 15.34 2.82
C LYS A 111 -23.16 16.15 1.61
N GLY A 112 -23.32 15.60 0.41
CA GLY A 112 -22.93 16.25 -0.84
C GLY A 112 -22.86 15.24 -1.97
N ARG A 113 -21.69 15.16 -2.63
CA ARG A 113 -21.40 14.11 -3.61
C ARG A 113 -21.47 12.72 -2.98
N PHE A 114 -21.06 12.62 -1.72
CA PHE A 114 -21.21 11.46 -0.87
C PHE A 114 -22.16 11.77 0.30
N GLU A 115 -23.10 10.87 0.56
CA GLU A 115 -23.79 10.79 1.85
C GLU A 115 -23.14 9.67 2.66
N ILE A 116 -22.52 10.00 3.78
CA ILE A 116 -21.82 9.03 4.64
C ILE A 116 -22.52 8.96 5.98
N ARG A 117 -22.86 7.75 6.40
CA ARG A 117 -23.40 7.43 7.72
C ARG A 117 -22.49 6.45 8.42
N GLU A 118 -22.02 6.83 9.59
CA GLU A 118 -21.20 5.97 10.44
C GLU A 118 -22.09 5.23 11.44
N PHE A 119 -21.71 3.99 11.71
CA PHE A 119 -22.37 3.12 12.66
C PHE A 119 -21.36 2.72 13.73
N ASP A 120 -21.69 3.05 14.98
CA ASP A 120 -21.04 2.49 16.15
C ASP A 120 -21.60 1.09 16.47
N ALA A 121 -20.90 0.36 17.35
CA ALA A 121 -21.19 -1.02 17.71
C ALA A 121 -22.68 -1.31 17.91
N ALA A 122 -23.20 -2.28 17.15
CA ALA A 122 -24.50 -2.88 17.46
C ALA A 122 -24.32 -3.79 18.69
N CYS A 123 -24.51 -3.27 19.91
CA CYS A 123 -23.95 -3.89 21.13
C CYS A 123 -24.41 -5.33 21.50
N ASP A 124 -25.52 -5.86 20.98
CA ASP A 124 -25.85 -7.30 21.12
C ASP A 124 -26.63 -7.86 19.92
N ALA A 125 -26.54 -9.18 19.79
CA ALA A 125 -27.06 -9.99 18.69
C ALA A 125 -28.55 -10.31 18.85
N THR A 126 -29.42 -9.31 18.71
CA THR A 126 -30.87 -9.44 18.96
C THR A 126 -31.66 -9.99 17.77
N MET A 127 -31.12 -9.93 16.55
CA MET A 127 -31.81 -10.36 15.34
C MET A 127 -31.73 -11.87 15.17
N ASP A 128 -32.85 -12.53 14.87
CA ASP A 128 -32.83 -13.91 14.40
C ASP A 128 -32.34 -13.99 12.94
N ARG A 129 -32.16 -15.22 12.42
CA ARG A 129 -31.71 -15.47 11.05
C ARG A 129 -32.52 -14.73 9.98
N ARG A 130 -33.85 -14.72 10.12
CA ARG A 130 -34.75 -14.12 9.13
C ARG A 130 -34.62 -12.60 9.16
N VAL A 131 -34.68 -12.01 10.36
CA VAL A 131 -34.58 -10.55 10.55
C VAL A 131 -33.23 -10.02 10.07
N PHE A 132 -32.14 -10.74 10.35
CA PHE A 132 -30.81 -10.33 9.90
C PHE A 132 -30.66 -10.36 8.37
N LEU A 133 -31.17 -11.39 7.70
CA LEU A 133 -31.17 -11.44 6.24
C LEU A 133 -32.09 -10.39 5.61
N GLU A 134 -33.24 -10.11 6.24
CA GLU A 134 -34.12 -9.00 5.83
C GLU A 134 -33.43 -7.64 6.00
N ALA A 135 -32.64 -7.45 7.05
CA ALA A 135 -31.83 -6.25 7.23
C ALA A 135 -30.80 -6.10 6.11
N ILE A 136 -30.00 -7.12 5.79
CA ILE A 136 -29.07 -7.06 4.64
C ILE A 136 -29.82 -6.83 3.34
N ARG A 137 -30.98 -7.49 3.16
CA ARG A 137 -31.81 -7.33 1.97
C ARG A 137 -32.28 -5.89 1.79
N SER A 138 -32.65 -5.18 2.85
CA SER A 138 -33.10 -3.78 2.73
C SER A 138 -32.01 -2.84 2.23
N TYR A 139 -30.72 -3.15 2.47
CA TYR A 139 -29.61 -2.43 1.87
C TYR A 139 -29.51 -2.65 0.37
N VAL A 140 -29.69 -3.90 -0.10
CA VAL A 140 -29.30 -4.29 -1.46
C VAL A 140 -30.46 -4.50 -2.43
N GLU A 141 -31.71 -4.54 -1.96
CA GLU A 141 -32.88 -4.91 -2.78
C GLU A 141 -33.21 -3.88 -3.85
N THR A 142 -32.90 -2.61 -3.59
CA THR A 142 -33.09 -1.48 -4.51
C THR A 142 -32.00 -1.42 -5.58
N TRP A 143 -30.90 -2.15 -5.39
CA TRP A 143 -29.81 -2.17 -6.34
C TRP A 143 -30.21 -2.94 -7.61
N THR A 144 -29.68 -2.54 -8.75
CA THR A 144 -29.75 -3.27 -10.02
C THR A 144 -28.63 -4.29 -10.15
N SER A 145 -27.48 -4.07 -9.49
CA SER A 145 -26.34 -4.99 -9.43
C SER A 145 -25.70 -5.03 -8.04
N ILE A 146 -25.02 -6.13 -7.73
CA ILE A 146 -24.08 -6.22 -6.61
C ILE A 146 -22.69 -6.32 -7.21
N ASP A 147 -21.96 -5.21 -7.19
CA ASP A 147 -20.65 -5.06 -7.80
C ASP A 147 -19.57 -5.69 -6.89
N ARG A 148 -19.76 -5.62 -5.57
CA ARG A 148 -18.82 -6.16 -4.58
C ARG A 148 -19.55 -6.83 -3.42
N ALA A 149 -19.05 -8.01 -3.03
CA ALA A 149 -19.43 -8.71 -1.81
C ALA A 149 -18.20 -9.44 -1.26
N THR A 150 -17.55 -8.87 -0.25
CA THR A 150 -16.31 -9.41 0.34
C THR A 150 -16.48 -9.70 1.82
N TRP A 151 -15.83 -10.77 2.27
CA TRP A 151 -15.85 -11.24 3.66
C TRP A 151 -14.45 -11.75 4.00
N LYS A 152 -13.69 -11.00 4.80
CA LYS A 152 -12.27 -11.23 5.02
C LYS A 152 -11.94 -11.34 6.51
N THR A 153 -11.69 -12.56 6.97
CA THR A 153 -11.41 -12.85 8.38
C THR A 153 -9.95 -12.51 8.70
N PHE A 154 -9.72 -11.63 9.69
CA PHE A 154 -8.38 -11.25 10.14
C PHE A 154 -8.10 -11.66 11.59
N GLU A 155 -9.09 -12.14 12.34
CA GLU A 155 -8.88 -12.94 13.56
C GLU A 155 -9.74 -14.22 13.50
N PHE A 156 -9.16 -15.36 13.85
CA PHE A 156 -9.83 -16.66 13.90
C PHE A 156 -9.35 -17.45 15.13
N LEU A 157 -10.22 -17.62 16.12
CA LEU A 157 -9.92 -18.33 17.36
C LEU A 157 -10.67 -19.66 17.36
N LEU A 158 -9.98 -20.75 17.11
CA LEU A 158 -10.57 -22.09 17.00
C LEU A 158 -10.70 -22.75 18.38
N ASP A 159 -11.90 -23.23 18.73
CA ASP A 159 -12.13 -23.98 19.96
C ASP A 159 -11.35 -25.32 19.95
N PRO A 160 -10.85 -25.83 21.09
CA PRO A 160 -10.23 -27.16 21.17
C PRO A 160 -11.09 -28.32 20.62
N SER A 161 -12.42 -28.19 20.61
CA SER A 161 -13.34 -29.16 20.00
C SER A 161 -13.24 -29.22 18.46
N GLU A 162 -12.68 -28.19 17.82
CA GLU A 162 -12.71 -27.95 16.38
C GLU A 162 -14.11 -27.87 15.73
N ASP A 163 -15.18 -27.79 16.52
CA ASP A 163 -16.55 -27.63 16.01
C ASP A 163 -17.07 -26.19 16.11
N ARG A 164 -16.22 -25.28 16.59
CA ARG A 164 -16.59 -23.91 16.97
C ARG A 164 -15.40 -22.97 16.82
N ALA A 165 -15.63 -21.75 16.35
CA ALA A 165 -14.61 -20.71 16.32
C ALA A 165 -15.22 -19.31 16.48
N TRP A 166 -14.40 -18.37 16.95
CA TRP A 166 -14.74 -16.95 17.01
C TRP A 166 -13.97 -16.20 15.94
N ILE A 167 -14.66 -15.30 15.25
CA ILE A 167 -14.13 -14.61 14.08
C ILE A 167 -14.23 -13.10 14.25
N ARG A 168 -13.24 -12.40 13.73
CA ARG A 168 -13.30 -10.96 13.48
C ARG A 168 -12.89 -10.72 12.05
N LEU A 169 -13.75 -10.02 11.32
CA LEU A 169 -13.67 -9.93 9.86
C LEU A 169 -14.03 -8.54 9.38
N HIS A 170 -13.50 -8.21 8.21
CA HIS A 170 -13.99 -7.09 7.44
C HIS A 170 -14.99 -7.54 6.39
N PHE A 171 -15.96 -6.67 6.10
CA PHE A 171 -16.89 -6.90 5.00
C PHE A 171 -17.10 -5.65 4.16
N GLN A 172 -17.43 -5.87 2.88
CA GLN A 172 -17.92 -4.83 1.98
C GLN A 172 -19.06 -5.40 1.13
N LEU A 173 -20.15 -4.67 1.04
CA LEU A 173 -21.26 -4.88 0.11
C LEU A 173 -21.47 -3.60 -0.67
N ALA A 174 -21.33 -3.65 -1.99
CA ALA A 174 -21.54 -2.47 -2.82
C ALA A 174 -22.31 -2.80 -4.08
N GLY A 175 -23.13 -1.86 -4.53
CA GLY A 175 -23.97 -2.03 -5.70
C GLY A 175 -24.59 -0.74 -6.19
N ARG A 176 -25.21 -0.82 -7.36
CA ARG A 176 -25.73 0.34 -8.08
C ARG A 176 -27.24 0.36 -8.06
N HIS A 177 -27.83 1.54 -8.02
CA HIS A 177 -29.26 1.75 -8.18
C HIS A 177 -29.62 1.95 -9.66
N ARG A 178 -30.93 1.97 -9.95
CA ARG A 178 -31.43 2.23 -11.31
C ARG A 178 -31.17 3.67 -11.75
N ASP A 179 -31.11 4.61 -10.82
CA ASP A 179 -30.81 6.03 -11.09
C ASP A 179 -29.31 6.31 -11.30
N GLY A 180 -28.46 5.29 -11.20
CA GLY A 180 -27.01 5.40 -11.38
C GLY A 180 -26.23 5.70 -10.09
N THR A 181 -26.90 5.96 -8.97
CA THR A 181 -26.23 6.08 -7.67
C THR A 181 -25.62 4.76 -7.24
N ARG A 182 -24.58 4.80 -6.40
CA ARG A 182 -23.90 3.61 -5.88
C ARG A 182 -23.85 3.65 -4.36
N ASP A 183 -24.27 2.57 -3.73
CA ASP A 183 -24.14 2.40 -2.29
C ASP A 183 -22.99 1.45 -1.97
N GLU A 184 -22.38 1.67 -0.82
CA GLU A 184 -21.40 0.77 -0.21
C GLU A 184 -21.65 0.71 1.29
N LEU A 185 -21.84 -0.50 1.81
CA LEU A 185 -21.88 -0.81 3.23
C LEU A 185 -20.62 -1.60 3.57
N GLN A 186 -19.83 -1.10 4.51
CA GLN A 186 -18.57 -1.73 4.91
C GLN A 186 -18.28 -1.56 6.39
N GLY A 187 -17.41 -2.41 6.93
CA GLY A 187 -16.97 -2.30 8.31
C GLY A 187 -16.36 -3.56 8.88
N VAL A 188 -16.22 -3.57 10.20
CA VAL A 188 -15.73 -4.71 10.98
C VAL A 188 -16.91 -5.41 11.64
N MET A 189 -16.94 -6.73 11.52
CA MET A 189 -17.89 -7.59 12.23
C MET A 189 -17.16 -8.60 13.11
N ASN A 190 -17.86 -9.00 14.17
CA ASN A 190 -17.46 -10.09 15.06
C ASN A 190 -18.50 -11.19 15.00
N GLY A 191 -18.07 -12.44 15.16
CA GLY A 191 -18.98 -13.58 15.10
C GLY A 191 -18.51 -14.84 15.81
N GLU A 192 -19.45 -15.78 15.93
CA GLU A 192 -19.21 -17.18 16.30
C GLU A 192 -19.65 -18.06 15.12
N VAL A 193 -18.81 -19.01 14.73
CA VAL A 193 -19.09 -20.00 13.68
C VAL A 193 -19.01 -21.40 14.25
N VAL A 194 -19.82 -22.30 13.72
CA VAL A 194 -19.88 -23.69 14.18
C VAL A 194 -19.90 -24.66 13.01
N HIS A 195 -19.32 -25.83 13.22
CA HIS A 195 -19.40 -26.95 12.32
C HIS A 195 -20.74 -27.69 12.54
N ALA A 196 -21.70 -27.48 11.64
CA ALA A 196 -23.04 -28.03 11.73
C ALA A 196 -23.30 -29.01 10.57
N GLY A 197 -23.26 -30.31 10.88
CA GLY A 197 -23.34 -31.37 9.87
C GLY A 197 -22.00 -31.54 9.16
N ASN A 198 -21.96 -31.32 7.85
CA ASN A 198 -20.74 -31.44 7.03
C ASN A 198 -20.15 -30.08 6.62
N ARG A 199 -20.59 -28.98 7.24
CA ARG A 199 -20.23 -27.61 6.82
C ARG A 199 -20.11 -26.66 8.02
N TRP A 200 -19.27 -25.65 7.88
CA TRP A 200 -19.23 -24.50 8.78
C TRP A 200 -20.36 -23.52 8.49
N LYS A 201 -20.95 -22.98 9.56
CA LYS A 201 -22.05 -22.03 9.49
C LYS A 201 -21.85 -20.88 10.45
N LEU A 202 -22.38 -19.71 10.07
CA LEU A 202 -22.51 -18.56 10.95
C LEU A 202 -23.55 -18.87 12.03
N ARG A 203 -23.16 -18.74 13.30
CA ARG A 203 -24.06 -18.83 14.46
C ARG A 203 -24.30 -17.47 15.09
N ARG A 204 -23.30 -16.60 15.10
CA ARG A 204 -23.43 -15.21 15.55
C ARG A 204 -22.68 -14.26 14.62
N LEU A 205 -23.24 -13.10 14.33
CA LEU A 205 -22.57 -12.06 13.52
C LEU A 205 -23.09 -10.65 13.83
N VAL A 206 -22.21 -9.76 14.31
CA VAL A 206 -22.57 -8.44 14.81
C VAL A 206 -21.62 -7.38 14.29
N LEU A 207 -22.16 -6.25 13.83
CA LEU A 207 -21.38 -5.07 13.44
C LEU A 207 -20.71 -4.42 14.65
N GLU A 208 -19.39 -4.27 14.59
CA GLU A 208 -18.59 -3.55 15.59
C GLU A 208 -18.47 -2.07 15.25
N GLN A 209 -18.17 -1.78 14.01
CA GLN A 209 -18.08 -0.44 13.46
C GLN A 209 -18.23 -0.55 11.95
N GLY A 210 -18.80 0.47 11.33
CA GLY A 210 -18.89 0.49 9.87
C GLY A 210 -19.45 1.80 9.36
N CYS A 211 -19.55 1.88 8.06
CA CYS A 211 -20.21 3.00 7.41
C CYS A 211 -21.06 2.52 6.24
N TRP A 212 -22.09 3.30 5.97
CA TRP A 212 -22.83 3.25 4.73
C TRP A 212 -22.53 4.54 3.96
N ILE A 213 -22.18 4.38 2.70
CA ILE A 213 -21.79 5.45 1.80
C ILE A 213 -22.72 5.38 0.59
N ARG A 214 -23.35 6.50 0.24
CA ARG A 214 -24.05 6.68 -1.04
C ARG A 214 -23.34 7.73 -1.87
N ALA A 215 -22.85 7.33 -3.04
CA ALA A 215 -22.36 8.22 -4.07
C ALA A 215 -23.54 8.68 -4.94
N GLN A 216 -23.86 9.97 -4.90
CA GLN A 216 -24.97 10.59 -5.67
C GLN A 216 -24.64 10.66 -7.17
N THR A 217 -23.36 10.70 -7.50
CA THR A 217 -22.83 10.62 -8.86
C THR A 217 -21.73 9.58 -8.89
N GLN A 218 -21.53 8.98 -10.06
CA GLN A 218 -20.39 8.10 -10.25
C GLN A 218 -19.10 8.93 -10.10
N ALA A 219 -18.31 8.64 -9.05
CA ALA A 219 -17.08 9.37 -8.75
C ALA A 219 -16.05 9.26 -9.89
N PHE A 220 -15.92 8.03 -10.44
CA PHE A 220 -15.04 7.71 -11.55
C PHE A 220 -15.81 6.95 -12.63
N ILE A 221 -15.74 7.45 -13.86
CA ILE A 221 -16.19 6.73 -15.05
C ILE A 221 -14.99 6.07 -15.71
N ASP A 222 -15.15 4.83 -16.16
CA ASP A 222 -14.13 4.17 -16.97
C ASP A 222 -14.17 4.78 -18.38
N VAL A 223 -13.07 5.43 -18.76
CA VAL A 223 -12.87 6.04 -20.07
C VAL A 223 -11.73 5.38 -20.83
N THR A 224 -11.24 4.23 -20.37
CA THR A 224 -10.04 3.58 -20.91
C THR A 224 -10.15 3.41 -22.44
N ASP A 225 -11.26 2.83 -22.91
CA ASP A 225 -11.51 2.57 -24.33
C ASP A 225 -11.60 3.85 -25.19
N THR A 226 -12.09 4.95 -24.61
CA THR A 226 -12.29 6.22 -25.33
C THR A 226 -11.11 7.18 -25.21
N SER A 227 -10.28 7.00 -24.18
CA SER A 227 -9.18 7.90 -23.85
C SER A 227 -7.97 7.73 -24.78
N GLY A 228 -7.84 6.61 -25.49
CA GLY A 228 -6.63 6.30 -26.26
C GLY A 228 -5.40 5.95 -25.41
N PHE A 229 -5.53 5.93 -24.07
CA PHE A 229 -4.47 5.55 -23.14
C PHE A 229 -4.30 4.02 -23.04
N HIS A 230 -3.78 3.41 -24.12
CA HIS A 230 -3.55 1.96 -24.18
C HIS A 230 -2.06 1.63 -23.96
N PHE A 231 -1.69 1.31 -22.72
CA PHE A 231 -0.29 1.01 -22.36
C PHE A 231 0.07 -0.48 -22.47
N ASN A 232 -0.90 -1.39 -22.24
CA ASN A 232 -0.61 -2.81 -21.96
C ASN A 232 -1.29 -3.82 -22.90
N GLU A 233 -1.80 -3.40 -24.05
CA GLU A 233 -2.63 -4.27 -24.90
C GLU A 233 -1.87 -5.17 -25.86
N SER A 234 -0.55 -5.01 -26.00
CA SER A 234 0.23 -5.85 -26.92
C SER A 234 0.28 -7.31 -26.45
N GLU A 235 0.23 -8.23 -27.40
CA GLU A 235 0.35 -9.67 -27.15
C GLU A 235 1.64 -10.03 -26.41
N GLU A 236 2.75 -9.37 -26.76
CA GLU A 236 4.03 -9.50 -26.06
C GLU A 236 3.93 -9.15 -24.56
N ASN A 237 3.20 -8.10 -24.20
CA ASN A 237 3.02 -7.75 -22.78
C ASN A 237 2.20 -8.79 -22.04
N ARG A 238 1.13 -9.31 -22.66
CA ARG A 238 0.33 -10.38 -22.07
C ARG A 238 1.18 -11.61 -21.81
N GLN A 239 2.05 -11.98 -22.76
CA GLN A 239 2.98 -13.10 -22.61
C GLN A 239 4.02 -12.86 -21.52
N LEU A 240 4.59 -11.66 -21.42
CA LEU A 240 5.52 -11.30 -20.35
C LEU A 240 4.86 -11.36 -18.97
N SER A 241 3.66 -10.77 -18.83
CA SER A 241 2.88 -10.84 -17.59
C SER A 241 2.55 -12.29 -17.23
N GLN A 242 2.10 -13.09 -18.19
CA GLN A 242 1.81 -14.50 -17.97
C GLN A 242 3.06 -15.30 -17.57
N ALA A 243 4.23 -15.00 -18.15
CA ALA A 243 5.49 -15.62 -17.78
C ALA A 243 5.88 -15.30 -16.32
N VAL A 244 5.70 -14.06 -15.88
CA VAL A 244 5.92 -13.64 -14.48
C VAL A 244 4.98 -14.38 -13.54
N ILE A 245 3.68 -14.44 -13.87
CA ILE A 245 2.67 -15.17 -13.10
C ILE A 245 3.03 -16.66 -13.00
N ASN A 246 3.36 -17.29 -14.13
CA ASN A 246 3.70 -18.72 -14.19
C ASN A 246 4.98 -19.04 -13.40
N ALA A 247 5.96 -18.14 -13.45
CA ALA A 247 7.21 -18.26 -12.70
C ALA A 247 7.02 -17.93 -11.21
N ARG A 248 5.84 -17.42 -10.79
CA ARG A 248 5.60 -16.85 -9.45
C ARG A 248 6.65 -15.79 -9.11
N ALA A 249 7.09 -15.06 -10.12
CA ALA A 249 8.07 -14.02 -9.98
C ALA A 249 7.39 -12.70 -9.58
N PHE A 250 8.14 -11.85 -8.92
CA PHE A 250 7.73 -10.49 -8.64
C PHE A 250 8.22 -9.55 -9.75
N ARG A 251 7.38 -8.61 -10.17
CA ARG A 251 7.74 -7.59 -11.16
C ARG A 251 7.16 -6.25 -10.75
N ILE A 252 8.05 -5.31 -10.43
CA ILE A 252 7.72 -3.89 -10.41
C ILE A 252 7.74 -3.42 -11.85
N SER A 253 6.62 -2.89 -12.34
CA SER A 253 6.54 -2.33 -13.69
C SER A 253 5.98 -0.93 -13.66
N GLY A 254 6.73 -0.01 -14.25
CA GLY A 254 6.21 1.27 -14.73
C GLY A 254 5.86 2.28 -13.63
N GLY A 255 6.21 3.53 -13.89
CA GLY A 255 5.69 4.71 -13.22
C GLY A 255 4.94 5.56 -14.25
N LEU A 256 4.10 6.46 -13.76
CA LEU A 256 3.39 7.43 -14.57
C LEU A 256 3.75 8.81 -14.03
N SER A 257 4.22 9.69 -14.91
CA SER A 257 4.56 11.07 -14.58
C SER A 257 3.69 12.01 -15.40
N CYS A 258 3.31 13.14 -14.80
CA CYS A 258 2.54 14.18 -15.45
C CYS A 258 3.48 15.27 -15.95
N ILE A 259 3.30 15.75 -17.19
CA ILE A 259 4.15 16.76 -17.83
C ILE A 259 3.35 17.57 -18.83
N ASP A 260 3.53 18.88 -18.95
CA ASP A 260 3.13 19.61 -20.16
C ASP A 260 4.30 19.55 -21.15
N ALA A 261 4.32 18.55 -22.03
CA ALA A 261 5.48 18.26 -22.88
C ALA A 261 5.51 19.15 -24.12
N ASN A 262 4.35 19.56 -24.62
CA ASN A 262 4.23 20.37 -25.84
C ASN A 262 3.98 21.87 -25.54
N GLY A 263 3.77 22.25 -24.27
CA GLY A 263 3.54 23.62 -23.84
C GLY A 263 2.15 24.15 -24.16
N ASP A 264 1.16 23.27 -24.33
CA ASP A 264 -0.22 23.66 -24.66
C ASP A 264 -1.11 23.90 -23.42
N GLY A 265 -0.57 23.70 -22.22
CA GLY A 265 -1.25 23.87 -20.95
C GLY A 265 -2.11 22.68 -20.53
N PHE A 266 -2.18 21.61 -21.32
CA PHE A 266 -2.83 20.36 -20.94
C PHE A 266 -1.80 19.35 -20.44
N PRO A 267 -1.97 18.79 -19.23
CA PRO A 267 -1.02 17.80 -18.75
C PRO A 267 -1.05 16.50 -19.56
N ASP A 268 0.09 16.14 -20.12
CA ASP A 268 0.44 14.90 -20.79
C ASP A 268 0.91 13.84 -19.77
N LEU A 269 0.97 12.58 -20.23
CA LEU A 269 1.41 11.46 -19.40
C LEU A 269 2.65 10.78 -19.97
N LEU A 270 3.70 10.68 -19.15
CA LEU A 270 4.90 9.90 -19.46
C LEU A 270 4.87 8.58 -18.70
N ALA A 271 4.65 7.48 -19.41
CA ALA A 271 4.57 6.14 -18.85
C ALA A 271 5.87 5.36 -19.07
N THR A 272 6.47 4.83 -18.00
CA THR A 272 7.73 4.09 -18.09
C THR A 272 7.50 2.60 -18.32
N SER A 273 8.47 1.96 -18.97
CA SER A 273 8.47 0.52 -19.14
C SER A 273 9.86 -0.05 -18.92
N VAL A 274 9.98 -1.06 -18.06
CA VAL A 274 11.29 -1.61 -17.68
C VAL A 274 12.02 -2.26 -18.88
N ASN A 275 11.27 -2.88 -19.79
CA ASN A 275 11.83 -3.69 -20.88
C ASN A 275 11.86 -3.00 -22.26
N ARG A 276 11.35 -1.78 -22.38
CA ARG A 276 11.26 -1.04 -23.64
C ARG A 276 11.40 0.46 -23.40
N SER A 277 11.44 1.26 -24.45
CA SER A 277 11.37 2.71 -24.31
C SER A 277 10.06 3.14 -23.65
N SER A 278 10.14 4.21 -22.86
CA SER A 278 8.99 4.86 -22.26
C SER A 278 8.10 5.50 -23.34
N ILE A 279 6.84 5.72 -23.00
CA ILE A 279 5.83 6.22 -23.94
C ILE A 279 5.30 7.54 -23.41
N LEU A 280 5.28 8.56 -24.26
CA LEU A 280 4.59 9.82 -23.98
C LEU A 280 3.17 9.72 -24.55
N PHE A 281 2.19 10.21 -23.81
CA PHE A 281 0.79 10.31 -24.22
C PHE A 281 0.41 11.78 -24.16
N LEU A 282 0.30 12.40 -25.34
CA LEU A 282 -0.07 13.80 -25.48
C LEU A 282 -1.58 13.96 -25.26
N ASN A 283 -1.97 14.81 -24.33
CA ASN A 283 -3.35 15.13 -24.04
C ASN A 283 -3.91 16.02 -25.15
N ASP A 284 -5.08 15.69 -25.69
CA ASP A 284 -5.73 16.48 -26.73
C ASP A 284 -6.59 17.65 -26.20
N GLY A 285 -6.63 17.83 -24.88
CA GLY A 285 -7.44 18.83 -24.18
C GLY A 285 -8.93 18.49 -24.10
N ALA A 286 -9.36 17.38 -24.69
CA ALA A 286 -10.72 16.85 -24.67
C ALA A 286 -10.85 15.54 -23.88
N GLY A 287 -9.77 15.13 -23.18
CA GLY A 287 -9.71 13.90 -22.38
C GLY A 287 -9.21 12.68 -23.16
N GLY A 288 -8.76 12.86 -24.40
CA GLY A 288 -8.09 11.86 -25.22
C GLY A 288 -6.57 12.00 -25.17
N PHE A 289 -5.87 10.92 -25.48
CA PHE A 289 -4.42 10.81 -25.47
C PHE A 289 -3.89 10.26 -26.78
N ILE A 290 -2.92 10.96 -27.37
CA ILE A 290 -2.22 10.57 -28.58
C ILE A 290 -0.83 10.06 -28.21
N ARG A 291 -0.53 8.83 -28.61
CA ARG A 291 0.77 8.22 -28.36
C ARG A 291 1.89 8.94 -29.13
N SER A 292 2.92 9.33 -28.41
CA SER A 292 4.18 9.91 -28.91
C SER A 292 5.39 9.15 -28.34
N ALA A 293 6.58 9.48 -28.84
CA ALA A 293 7.83 8.87 -28.36
C ALA A 293 8.23 9.46 -27.00
N GLY A 294 8.43 8.60 -26.00
CA GLY A 294 9.06 9.01 -24.74
C GLY A 294 10.59 8.98 -24.84
N PRO A 295 11.30 9.30 -23.74
CA PRO A 295 12.75 9.19 -23.68
C PRO A 295 13.22 7.77 -24.04
N ALA A 296 14.26 7.71 -24.88
CA ALA A 296 14.91 6.45 -25.19
C ALA A 296 15.60 5.88 -23.94
N LYS A 297 15.56 4.56 -23.78
CA LYS A 297 16.21 3.87 -22.67
C LYS A 297 17.74 4.03 -22.73
N ALA A 298 18.36 4.60 -21.69
CA ALA A 298 19.82 4.69 -21.55
C ALA A 298 20.43 3.63 -20.60
N GLY A 299 19.70 3.19 -19.56
CA GLY A 299 20.12 2.15 -18.60
C GLY A 299 19.56 0.73 -18.86
N GLU A 300 19.75 -0.21 -17.91
CA GLU A 300 19.22 -1.59 -18.08
C GLU A 300 17.71 -1.73 -17.80
N GLY A 301 17.04 -0.69 -17.28
CA GLY A 301 15.57 -0.58 -17.19
C GLY A 301 15.13 0.69 -16.45
N THR A 302 14.07 1.36 -16.93
CA THR A 302 13.53 2.60 -16.34
C THR A 302 12.32 2.30 -15.44
N TYR A 303 12.37 2.74 -14.18
CA TYR A 303 11.31 2.52 -13.20
C TYR A 303 10.38 3.72 -13.09
N HIS A 304 10.92 4.94 -12.93
CA HIS A 304 10.15 6.16 -12.73
C HIS A 304 10.84 7.35 -13.41
N PHE A 305 10.07 8.41 -13.74
CA PHE A 305 10.64 9.71 -14.06
C PHE A 305 10.17 10.76 -13.05
N LEU A 306 11.12 11.50 -12.47
CA LEU A 306 10.82 12.82 -11.93
C LEU A 306 10.81 13.81 -13.09
N VAL A 307 9.73 14.57 -13.22
CA VAL A 307 9.59 15.59 -14.26
C VAL A 307 9.48 16.95 -13.58
N VAL A 308 10.44 17.84 -13.84
CA VAL A 308 10.54 19.16 -13.19
C VAL A 308 11.46 20.07 -13.98
N ASP A 309 11.25 21.38 -13.89
CA ASP A 309 12.08 22.42 -14.52
C ASP A 309 13.37 22.59 -13.69
N LEU A 310 14.47 22.01 -14.17
CA LEU A 310 15.73 21.93 -13.41
C LEU A 310 16.68 23.08 -13.75
N ASP A 311 16.53 23.73 -14.90
CA ASP A 311 17.34 24.87 -15.30
C ASP A 311 16.63 26.23 -15.22
N GLY A 312 15.34 26.23 -14.86
CA GLY A 312 14.52 27.42 -14.62
C GLY A 312 14.06 28.10 -15.90
N ASP A 313 14.03 27.37 -17.02
CA ASP A 313 13.70 27.93 -18.34
C ASP A 313 12.21 27.83 -18.72
N GLY A 314 11.39 27.29 -17.81
CA GLY A 314 9.96 27.10 -17.96
C GLY A 314 9.57 25.82 -18.71
N ARG A 315 10.52 24.95 -19.07
CA ARG A 315 10.26 23.60 -19.60
C ARG A 315 10.74 22.57 -18.61
N HIS A 316 10.05 21.44 -18.55
CA HIS A 316 10.43 20.37 -17.65
C HIS A 316 11.50 19.44 -18.27
N GLU A 317 12.50 19.09 -17.48
CA GLU A 317 13.38 17.96 -17.71
C GLU A 317 12.80 16.68 -17.10
N ALA A 318 13.26 15.53 -17.58
CA ALA A 318 12.94 14.23 -17.02
C ALA A 318 14.20 13.53 -16.49
N VAL A 319 14.22 13.23 -15.20
CA VAL A 319 15.26 12.40 -14.55
C VAL A 319 14.71 11.01 -14.34
N SER A 320 15.36 9.97 -14.86
CA SER A 320 14.93 8.60 -14.59
C SER A 320 15.56 8.02 -13.35
N THR A 321 14.81 7.13 -12.70
CA THR A 321 15.40 6.03 -11.95
C THR A 321 15.58 4.82 -12.86
N ASP A 322 16.76 4.23 -12.76
CA ASP A 322 17.16 3.13 -13.63
C ASP A 322 18.22 2.25 -12.96
N VAL A 323 18.41 1.07 -13.55
CA VAL A 323 19.59 0.24 -13.24
C VAL A 323 20.80 0.86 -13.96
N SER A 324 21.60 1.58 -13.19
CA SER A 324 22.84 2.19 -13.66
C SER A 324 23.96 1.15 -13.73
N ILE A 325 24.73 1.17 -14.81
CA ILE A 325 25.87 0.28 -15.02
C ILE A 325 27.15 1.05 -14.72
N GLN A 326 27.91 0.55 -13.76
CA GLN A 326 29.18 1.14 -13.40
C GLN A 326 30.25 0.87 -14.46
N ARG A 327 31.03 1.90 -14.80
CA ARG A 327 32.15 1.86 -15.72
C ARG A 327 33.35 2.55 -15.07
N ARG A 328 34.41 1.79 -14.78
CA ARG A 328 35.69 2.29 -14.24
C ARG A 328 35.55 3.06 -12.89
N GLY A 329 34.69 2.59 -11.98
CA GLY A 329 34.50 3.22 -10.67
C GLY A 329 33.43 4.32 -10.63
N GLU A 330 32.80 4.64 -11.75
CA GLU A 330 31.76 5.65 -11.87
C GLU A 330 30.50 5.08 -12.49
N ALA A 331 29.36 5.66 -12.17
CA ALA A 331 28.07 5.37 -12.78
C ALA A 331 27.31 6.69 -13.03
N GLU A 332 26.21 6.61 -13.75
CA GLU A 332 25.43 7.79 -14.13
C GLU A 332 23.93 7.47 -14.16
N LEU A 333 23.11 8.41 -13.70
CA LEU A 333 21.66 8.41 -13.89
C LEU A 333 21.28 9.21 -15.12
N SER A 334 20.14 8.89 -15.72
CA SER A 334 19.77 9.51 -16.99
C SER A 334 18.93 10.77 -16.79
N LEU A 335 19.43 11.89 -17.30
CA LEU A 335 18.70 13.15 -17.42
C LEU A 335 18.35 13.40 -18.89
N TYR A 336 17.11 13.78 -19.16
CA TYR A 336 16.62 14.07 -20.50
C TYR A 336 15.98 15.45 -20.56
N ARG A 337 16.21 16.13 -21.69
CA ARG A 337 15.51 17.36 -22.06
C ARG A 337 14.65 17.12 -23.30
N LEU A 338 13.51 17.79 -23.38
CA LEU A 338 12.66 17.75 -24.57
C LEU A 338 12.99 18.96 -25.47
N ILE A 339 13.47 18.69 -26.69
CA ILE A 339 13.82 19.71 -27.69
C ILE A 339 12.86 19.58 -28.86
N GLY A 340 11.92 20.51 -28.97
CA GLY A 340 10.79 20.34 -29.89
C GLY A 340 9.98 19.10 -29.48
N ASP A 341 9.87 18.12 -30.38
CA ASP A 341 9.17 16.85 -30.14
C ASP A 341 10.11 15.69 -29.77
N LYS A 342 11.40 15.98 -29.52
CA LYS A 342 12.44 14.95 -29.34
C LYS A 342 13.13 15.03 -28.00
N TRP A 343 13.06 13.92 -27.28
CA TRP A 343 13.85 13.70 -26.07
C TRP A 343 15.33 13.52 -26.41
N ALA A 344 16.18 14.29 -25.73
CA ALA A 344 17.63 14.21 -25.82
C ALA A 344 18.23 13.93 -24.44
N LEU A 345 19.06 12.90 -24.35
CA LEU A 345 19.87 12.63 -23.15
C LEU A 345 20.85 13.80 -22.93
N VAL A 346 21.08 14.16 -21.66
CA VAL A 346 22.08 15.14 -21.22
C VAL A 346 23.26 14.38 -20.60
N PRO A 347 24.30 14.04 -21.40
CA PRO A 347 25.33 13.11 -20.95
C PRO A 347 26.25 13.75 -19.90
N GLY A 348 26.57 12.99 -18.86
CA GLY A 348 27.43 13.36 -17.76
C GLY A 348 26.79 14.25 -16.70
N ALA A 349 25.48 14.49 -16.77
CA ALA A 349 24.81 15.41 -15.84
C ALA A 349 24.75 14.88 -14.41
N LEU A 350 24.47 13.58 -14.23
CA LEU A 350 24.22 12.94 -12.93
C LEU A 350 25.22 11.81 -12.67
N LYS A 351 26.51 12.13 -12.70
CA LYS A 351 27.61 11.19 -12.45
C LYS A 351 27.91 11.06 -10.98
N PHE A 352 28.18 9.84 -10.54
CA PHE A 352 28.55 9.54 -9.16
C PHE A 352 29.59 8.41 -9.10
N LYS A 353 30.30 8.37 -7.98
CA LYS A 353 31.29 7.31 -7.71
C LYS A 353 30.58 6.11 -7.11
N VAL A 354 31.08 4.92 -7.42
CA VAL A 354 30.56 3.67 -6.87
C VAL A 354 31.72 2.75 -6.53
N ASP A 355 31.55 1.88 -5.53
CA ASP A 355 32.55 0.87 -5.18
C ASP A 355 32.93 0.03 -6.41
N PRO A 356 34.23 -0.16 -6.75
CA PRO A 356 34.66 -0.96 -7.91
C PRO A 356 34.17 -2.41 -7.96
N ALA A 357 33.73 -3.00 -6.84
CA ALA A 357 33.16 -4.34 -6.74
C ALA A 357 31.68 -4.41 -7.17
N VAL A 358 30.99 -3.27 -7.14
CA VAL A 358 29.69 -3.13 -7.79
C VAL A 358 29.90 -3.26 -9.31
N ARG A 359 28.79 -3.45 -10.00
CA ARG A 359 28.65 -3.44 -11.47
C ARG A 359 27.32 -2.82 -11.86
N ARG A 360 26.30 -3.00 -11.03
CA ARG A 360 24.94 -2.50 -11.22
C ARG A 360 24.40 -1.93 -9.92
N SER A 361 23.77 -0.77 -10.00
CA SER A 361 23.00 -0.15 -8.92
C SER A 361 21.60 0.18 -9.43
N ALA A 362 20.58 -0.27 -8.72
CA ALA A 362 19.18 0.03 -8.97
C ALA A 362 18.74 1.16 -8.04
N PHE A 363 18.13 2.18 -8.63
CA PHE A 363 17.52 3.30 -7.91
C PHE A 363 16.00 3.26 -8.13
N HIS A 364 15.23 3.67 -7.13
CA HIS A 364 13.76 3.60 -7.18
C HIS A 364 13.08 4.90 -6.76
N ALA A 365 13.66 5.66 -5.83
CA ALA A 365 13.11 6.94 -5.38
C ALA A 365 13.82 8.14 -6.03
N LEU A 366 13.03 9.17 -6.38
CA LEU A 366 13.50 10.51 -6.74
C LEU A 366 12.67 11.54 -6.00
N ALA A 367 13.33 12.54 -5.43
CA ALA A 367 12.68 13.74 -4.89
C ALA A 367 13.55 14.96 -5.23
N CYS A 368 12.91 16.13 -5.38
CA CYS A 368 13.63 17.38 -5.60
C CYS A 368 13.20 18.45 -4.61
N SER A 369 14.13 19.30 -4.23
CA SER A 369 13.90 20.51 -3.46
C SER A 369 15.12 21.43 -3.56
N ASP A 370 14.97 22.72 -3.28
CA ASP A 370 16.09 23.65 -3.12
C ASP A 370 16.67 23.48 -1.70
N VAL A 371 17.47 22.44 -1.50
CA VAL A 371 17.84 21.99 -0.15
C VAL A 371 18.80 22.95 0.54
N ASN A 372 19.51 23.78 -0.25
CA ASN A 372 20.50 24.73 0.22
C ASN A 372 20.03 26.21 0.13
N GLN A 373 18.82 26.46 -0.38
CA GLN A 373 18.19 27.77 -0.57
C GLN A 373 18.94 28.69 -1.55
N ASP A 374 19.49 28.14 -2.62
CA ASP A 374 20.23 28.88 -3.65
C ASP A 374 19.40 29.22 -4.90
N GLY A 375 18.12 28.87 -4.89
CA GLY A 375 17.15 29.11 -5.95
C GLY A 375 17.19 28.07 -7.08
N ARG A 376 17.93 26.98 -6.93
CA ARG A 376 17.96 25.86 -7.89
C ARG A 376 17.50 24.58 -7.21
N LEU A 377 16.74 23.78 -7.95
CA LEU A 377 16.27 22.49 -7.44
C LEU A 377 17.41 21.46 -7.46
N ASP A 378 17.64 20.85 -6.32
CA ASP A 378 18.56 19.73 -6.08
C ASP A 378 17.80 18.40 -6.14
N LEU A 379 18.53 17.29 -6.25
CA LEU A 379 17.94 15.96 -6.43
C LEU A 379 18.42 14.97 -5.37
N PHE A 380 17.48 14.40 -4.62
CA PHE A 380 17.72 13.18 -3.86
C PHE A 380 17.39 11.95 -4.70
N VAL A 381 18.27 10.95 -4.66
CA VAL A 381 18.08 9.66 -5.33
C VAL A 381 18.21 8.53 -4.32
N GLY A 382 17.12 7.77 -4.16
CA GLY A 382 17.09 6.61 -3.28
C GLY A 382 17.68 5.37 -3.96
N GLY A 383 18.77 4.87 -3.40
CA GLY A 383 19.35 3.58 -3.75
C GLY A 383 18.46 2.45 -3.25
N TYR A 384 18.27 1.43 -4.09
CA TYR A 384 17.45 0.26 -3.74
C TYR A 384 18.32 -0.99 -3.63
N ALA A 385 19.00 -1.39 -4.69
CA ALA A 385 19.79 -2.63 -4.69
C ALA A 385 21.05 -2.48 -5.55
N THR A 386 22.01 -3.39 -5.36
CA THR A 386 23.17 -3.57 -6.22
C THR A 386 23.24 -5.01 -6.71
N ASN A 387 24.16 -5.32 -7.63
CA ASN A 387 24.47 -6.72 -7.97
C ASN A 387 25.07 -7.52 -6.80
N LEU A 388 25.38 -6.89 -5.67
CA LEU A 388 25.88 -7.54 -4.45
C LEU A 388 24.79 -7.71 -3.40
N SER A 389 23.64 -7.04 -3.55
CA SER A 389 22.51 -7.18 -2.62
C SER A 389 21.98 -8.61 -2.65
N GLY A 390 21.75 -9.18 -1.47
CA GLY A 390 21.11 -10.48 -1.33
C GLY A 390 21.79 -11.63 -2.09
N GLN A 391 23.13 -11.65 -2.13
CA GLN A 391 23.98 -12.67 -2.81
C GLN A 391 23.72 -14.14 -2.41
N SER A 392 22.82 -14.39 -1.45
CA SER A 392 22.08 -15.66 -1.38
C SER A 392 20.59 -15.49 -1.03
N GLU A 393 20.26 -14.50 -0.18
CA GLU A 393 18.89 -14.21 0.29
C GLU A 393 18.72 -12.67 0.42
N PHE A 394 17.58 -12.06 0.02
CA PHE A 394 17.28 -10.66 0.38
C PHE A 394 17.03 -10.55 1.90
N ASN A 395 17.48 -9.46 2.55
CA ASN A 395 17.17 -9.21 3.96
C ASN A 395 15.81 -8.51 4.08
N LEU A 396 14.78 -9.26 4.44
CA LEU A 396 13.37 -8.84 4.36
C LEU A 396 12.86 -8.16 5.65
N VAL A 397 13.75 -7.85 6.60
CA VAL A 397 13.39 -7.19 7.87
C VAL A 397 14.38 -6.11 8.30
N SER A 398 15.59 -6.11 7.73
CA SER A 398 16.66 -5.17 8.08
C SER A 398 17.62 -4.95 6.89
N ALA A 399 17.08 -4.50 5.76
CA ALA A 399 17.86 -4.22 4.55
C ALA A 399 18.86 -3.06 4.78
N PHE A 400 20.16 -3.33 4.57
CA PHE A 400 21.26 -2.36 4.68
C PHE A 400 22.39 -2.67 3.68
N ASP A 401 22.09 -3.41 2.61
CA ASP A 401 23.04 -3.87 1.59
C ASP A 401 22.64 -3.42 0.17
N GLY A 402 21.82 -2.37 0.08
CA GLY A 402 21.37 -1.71 -1.13
C GLY A 402 22.42 -0.79 -1.75
N ALA A 403 22.01 0.00 -2.74
CA ALA A 403 22.85 1.05 -3.30
C ALA A 403 22.89 2.26 -2.36
N ASP A 404 23.95 3.06 -2.42
CA ASP A 404 24.03 4.30 -1.66
C ASP A 404 22.94 5.28 -2.09
N ASN A 405 22.35 5.96 -1.11
CA ASN A 405 21.52 7.14 -1.35
C ASN A 405 22.39 8.32 -1.79
N LEU A 406 21.93 9.07 -2.79
CA LEU A 406 22.68 10.16 -3.43
C LEU A 406 21.94 11.49 -3.24
N LEU A 407 22.71 12.57 -3.17
CA LEU A 407 22.19 13.94 -3.16
C LEU A 407 23.00 14.77 -4.16
N PHE A 408 22.36 15.18 -5.24
CA PHE A 408 22.95 15.98 -6.30
C PHE A 408 22.57 17.45 -6.14
N LEU A 409 23.58 18.30 -5.96
CA LEU A 409 23.44 19.74 -5.86
C LEU A 409 23.53 20.36 -7.25
N ASN A 410 22.54 21.16 -7.60
CA ASN A 410 22.44 21.81 -8.90
C ASN A 410 23.37 23.03 -8.97
N GLN A 411 24.37 22.96 -9.84
CA GLN A 411 25.34 24.02 -10.08
C GLN A 411 24.89 24.97 -11.21
N GLY A 412 23.69 24.78 -11.76
CA GLY A 412 23.11 25.52 -12.87
C GLY A 412 23.40 24.89 -14.23
N ASN A 413 22.57 25.23 -15.23
CA ASN A 413 22.68 24.72 -16.60
C ASN A 413 22.73 23.18 -16.68
N LEU A 414 21.93 22.50 -15.86
CA LEU A 414 21.86 21.04 -15.77
C LEU A 414 23.19 20.35 -15.42
N HIS A 415 24.10 21.07 -14.75
CA HIS A 415 25.32 20.52 -14.17
C HIS A 415 25.11 20.25 -12.68
N PHE A 416 25.39 19.02 -12.23
CA PHE A 416 25.20 18.63 -10.84
C PHE A 416 26.49 18.13 -10.18
N SER A 417 26.61 18.33 -8.88
CA SER A 417 27.63 17.70 -8.02
C SER A 417 26.96 16.72 -7.07
N GLU A 418 27.41 15.46 -7.04
CA GLU A 418 26.99 14.51 -6.01
C GLU A 418 27.73 14.83 -4.71
N GLU A 419 27.00 15.09 -3.62
CA GLU A 419 27.53 15.54 -2.33
C GLU A 419 26.86 14.86 -1.12
N SER A 420 26.23 13.69 -1.27
CA SER A 420 25.48 13.01 -0.18
C SER A 420 26.29 12.91 1.12
N GLN A 421 27.51 12.39 1.04
CA GLN A 421 28.39 12.18 2.19
C GLN A 421 28.80 13.50 2.86
N GLU A 422 29.17 14.51 2.08
CA GLU A 422 29.52 15.85 2.57
C GLU A 422 28.32 16.56 3.22
N ARG A 423 27.12 16.24 2.75
CA ARG A 423 25.84 16.79 3.23
C ARG A 423 25.24 15.95 4.36
N GLY A 424 25.83 14.82 4.72
CA GLY A 424 25.41 13.99 5.85
C GLY A 424 24.33 12.95 5.51
N ILE A 425 23.92 12.85 4.25
CA ILE A 425 23.04 11.77 3.75
C ILE A 425 23.88 10.51 3.56
N HIS A 426 23.44 9.42 4.17
CA HIS A 426 24.09 8.12 4.10
C HIS A 426 23.07 7.01 4.30
N GLY A 427 23.28 5.85 3.70
CA GLY A 427 22.35 4.74 3.84
C GLY A 427 22.40 3.83 2.63
N THR A 428 22.11 2.57 2.91
CA THR A 428 22.09 1.47 1.94
C THR A 428 20.86 0.59 2.17
N GLN A 429 19.81 1.15 2.78
CA GLN A 429 18.50 0.54 2.85
C GLN A 429 17.88 0.48 1.45
N TYR A 430 16.76 -0.24 1.31
CA TYR A 430 16.09 -0.38 0.03
C TYR A 430 15.09 0.76 -0.16
N THR A 431 15.58 1.93 -0.55
CA THR A 431 14.76 3.15 -0.65
C THR A 431 13.80 3.06 -1.85
N LEU A 432 12.49 3.05 -1.58
CA LEU A 432 11.44 3.00 -2.60
C LEU A 432 10.77 4.35 -2.86
N ALA A 433 10.63 5.16 -1.82
CA ALA A 433 9.99 6.46 -1.93
C ALA A 433 10.72 7.49 -1.07
N ALA A 434 10.63 8.75 -1.48
CA ALA A 434 11.18 9.86 -0.72
C ALA A 434 10.37 11.12 -0.97
N LYS A 435 10.27 12.00 0.04
CA LYS A 435 9.65 13.32 -0.07
C LYS A 435 10.40 14.33 0.77
N PHE A 436 10.59 15.52 0.20
CA PHE A 436 10.97 16.70 0.96
C PHE A 436 9.74 17.36 1.57
N PHE A 437 9.84 17.79 2.82
CA PHE A 437 8.88 18.64 3.51
C PHE A 437 9.51 19.20 4.79
N ASP A 438 9.05 20.38 5.23
CA ASP A 438 9.46 20.98 6.51
C ASP A 438 8.70 20.32 7.68
N PHE A 439 9.27 19.29 8.31
CA PHE A 439 8.54 18.52 9.34
C PHE A 439 8.53 19.23 10.70
N ASP A 440 9.56 20.02 11.00
CA ASP A 440 9.71 20.73 12.28
C ASP A 440 9.25 22.19 12.23
N GLY A 441 8.92 22.72 11.05
CA GLY A 441 8.40 24.06 10.85
C GLY A 441 9.49 25.14 10.86
N ASN A 442 10.76 24.78 10.63
CA ASN A 442 11.90 25.69 10.71
C ASN A 442 12.19 26.45 9.39
N GLY A 443 11.42 26.16 8.32
CA GLY A 443 11.55 26.78 7.00
C GLY A 443 12.67 26.20 6.13
N THR A 444 13.25 25.05 6.51
CA THR A 444 14.18 24.28 5.68
C THR A 444 13.58 22.93 5.34
N GLU A 445 13.89 22.43 4.15
CA GLU A 445 13.27 21.22 3.62
C GLU A 445 14.00 19.97 4.16
N ASP A 446 13.32 19.23 5.04
CA ASP A 446 13.75 17.93 5.55
C ASP A 446 13.39 16.83 4.56
N LEU A 447 14.03 15.66 4.70
CA LEU A 447 13.81 14.53 3.80
C LEU A 447 13.28 13.31 4.55
N LEU A 448 12.09 12.85 4.18
CA LEU A 448 11.58 11.54 4.57
C LEU A 448 11.99 10.50 3.53
N GLU A 449 12.87 9.59 3.94
CA GLU A 449 13.33 8.43 3.18
C GLU A 449 12.53 7.19 3.62
N LEU A 450 11.87 6.54 2.68
CA LEU A 450 11.05 5.36 2.92
C LEU A 450 11.68 4.10 2.35
N ASN A 451 11.83 3.13 3.23
CA ASN A 451 12.60 1.92 2.97
C ASN A 451 11.70 0.69 2.95
N ASP A 452 11.89 -0.14 1.93
CA ASP A 452 11.39 -1.50 1.92
C ASP A 452 12.27 -2.36 2.83
N PHE A 453 11.65 -3.25 3.60
CA PHE A 453 12.32 -4.22 4.45
C PHE A 453 13.33 -3.63 5.45
N GLY A 454 13.24 -2.34 5.77
CA GLY A 454 14.16 -1.64 6.67
C GLY A 454 13.48 -0.43 7.31
N PRO A 455 14.05 0.13 8.38
CA PRO A 455 13.49 1.33 8.98
C PRO A 455 13.60 2.51 8.02
N ASN A 456 12.56 3.33 7.97
CA ASN A 456 12.60 4.63 7.32
C ASN A 456 13.63 5.54 7.99
N VAL A 457 14.09 6.56 7.28
CA VAL A 457 14.99 7.58 7.82
C VAL A 457 14.35 8.95 7.63
N LEU A 458 14.30 9.73 8.70
CA LEU A 458 13.94 11.14 8.63
C LEU A 458 15.22 11.96 8.77
N TRP A 459 15.56 12.70 7.73
CA TRP A 459 16.74 13.54 7.66
C TRP A 459 16.35 14.99 7.94
N GLU A 460 16.77 15.49 9.09
CA GLU A 460 16.57 16.87 9.52
C GLU A 460 17.62 17.78 8.88
N ASN A 461 17.17 18.77 8.12
CA ASN A 461 18.03 19.78 7.50
C ASN A 461 18.46 20.79 8.57
N GLN A 462 19.75 20.78 8.92
CA GLN A 462 20.35 21.74 9.86
C GLN A 462 20.67 23.08 9.20
N GLY A 463 20.16 23.32 7.98
CA GLY A 463 20.44 24.47 7.13
C GLY A 463 21.48 24.17 6.04
N HIS A 464 21.34 24.89 4.92
CA HIS A 464 22.22 24.79 3.75
C HIS A 464 22.41 23.34 3.24
N GLY A 465 21.36 22.52 3.32
CA GLY A 465 21.36 21.13 2.87
C GLY A 465 22.27 20.22 3.68
N ARG A 466 22.52 20.51 4.96
CA ARG A 466 23.32 19.65 5.86
C ARG A 466 22.38 18.85 6.74
N TYR A 467 22.32 17.54 6.53
CA TYR A 467 21.35 16.67 7.14
C TYR A 467 21.89 15.93 8.37
N ARG A 468 20.99 15.69 9.32
CA ARG A 468 21.18 14.79 10.48
C ARG A 468 19.99 13.85 10.58
N GLU A 469 20.24 12.59 10.88
CA GLU A 469 19.17 11.64 11.16
C GLU A 469 18.39 12.02 12.45
N ALA A 470 17.07 12.19 12.32
CA ALA A 470 16.12 12.36 13.42
C ALA A 470 15.77 11.01 14.07
N LYS A 471 16.72 10.49 14.85
CA LYS A 471 16.62 9.15 15.46
C LYS A 471 15.39 8.98 16.36
N ASN A 472 14.76 7.81 16.25
CA ASN A 472 13.57 7.41 17.02
C ASN A 472 12.30 8.24 16.73
N HIS A 473 12.29 9.03 15.65
CA HIS A 473 11.07 9.70 15.22
C HIS A 473 10.02 8.65 14.80
N PRO A 474 8.72 8.81 15.11
CA PRO A 474 7.69 7.82 14.76
C PRO A 474 7.66 7.48 13.26
N LEU A 475 7.88 8.46 12.38
CA LEU A 475 8.00 8.28 10.92
C LEU A 475 9.20 7.40 10.49
N ALA A 476 10.21 7.27 11.35
CA ALA A 476 11.51 6.61 11.09
C ALA A 476 11.74 5.37 11.97
N SER A 477 10.69 4.85 12.63
CA SER A 477 10.87 3.94 13.78
C SER A 477 10.71 2.45 13.48
N ASN A 478 10.10 2.06 12.36
CA ASN A 478 9.72 0.67 12.10
C ASN A 478 10.18 0.21 10.71
N SER A 479 10.54 -1.07 10.59
CA SER A 479 10.74 -1.73 9.30
C SER A 479 9.41 -2.23 8.75
N GLU A 480 9.01 -1.74 7.57
CA GLU A 480 7.79 -2.17 6.87
C GLU A 480 7.99 -2.21 5.35
N PHE A 481 6.88 -2.25 4.61
CA PHE A 481 6.83 -2.32 3.14
C PHE A 481 6.53 -0.93 2.55
N HIS A 482 7.29 0.08 2.97
CA HIS A 482 6.96 1.47 2.64
C HIS A 482 7.18 1.73 1.15
N MET A 483 6.09 1.73 0.37
CA MET A 483 6.14 1.76 -1.10
C MET A 483 5.79 3.12 -1.70
N GLY A 484 5.03 3.95 -0.97
CA GLY A 484 4.59 5.25 -1.45
C GLY A 484 4.24 6.18 -0.30
N VAL A 485 4.27 7.49 -0.57
CA VAL A 485 3.98 8.52 0.44
C VAL A 485 3.32 9.74 -0.16
N THR A 486 2.39 10.28 0.60
CA THR A 486 1.77 11.58 0.35
C THR A 486 1.69 12.38 1.64
N ILE A 487 1.89 13.69 1.53
CA ILE A 487 1.97 14.63 2.65
C ILE A 487 1.03 15.79 2.35
N ALA A 488 0.11 16.07 3.28
CA ALA A 488 -0.81 17.19 3.17
C ALA A 488 -1.33 17.60 4.55
N ASP A 489 -1.82 18.84 4.66
CA ASP A 489 -2.64 19.28 5.78
C ASP A 489 -4.09 18.83 5.55
N ILE A 490 -4.42 17.61 5.96
CA ILE A 490 -5.72 16.99 5.62
C ILE A 490 -6.88 17.46 6.51
N ASP A 491 -6.59 18.12 7.63
CA ASP A 491 -7.61 18.67 8.53
C ASP A 491 -7.63 20.20 8.53
N ASN A 492 -6.89 20.82 7.60
CA ASN A 492 -6.81 22.27 7.40
C ASN A 492 -6.42 23.01 8.70
N LYS A 493 -5.50 22.44 9.51
CA LYS A 493 -5.04 23.00 10.80
C LYS A 493 -3.62 23.56 10.76
N GLY A 494 -3.00 23.61 9.60
CA GLY A 494 -1.61 24.03 9.42
C GLY A 494 -0.61 23.01 9.94
N SER A 495 -0.97 21.73 10.00
CA SER A 495 -0.05 20.66 10.38
C SER A 495 -0.03 19.53 9.35
N TRP A 496 1.17 19.11 8.99
CA TRP A 496 1.36 17.98 8.09
C TRP A 496 0.75 16.69 8.63
N SER A 497 0.12 15.96 7.72
CA SER A 497 -0.25 14.56 7.86
C SER A 497 0.51 13.76 6.80
N VAL A 498 1.07 12.63 7.21
CA VAL A 498 1.90 11.77 6.35
C VAL A 498 1.22 10.42 6.22
N TYR A 499 0.75 10.10 5.02
CA TYR A 499 0.23 8.76 4.71
C TYR A 499 1.33 7.95 4.02
N VAL A 500 1.54 6.73 4.50
CA VAL A 500 2.52 5.79 3.93
C VAL A 500 1.82 4.51 3.50
N SER A 501 1.98 4.18 2.22
CA SER A 501 1.46 2.95 1.62
C SER A 501 2.30 1.75 2.04
N ASN A 502 1.63 0.72 2.54
CA ASN A 502 2.17 -0.56 3.01
C ASN A 502 1.26 -1.73 2.58
N MET A 503 1.55 -2.94 3.07
CA MET A 503 0.75 -4.13 2.82
C MET A 503 -0.13 -4.49 4.01
N TYR A 504 -1.46 -4.41 3.86
CA TYR A 504 -2.39 -4.96 4.84
C TYR A 504 -2.54 -6.48 4.63
N SER A 505 -2.44 -7.27 5.70
CA SER A 505 -2.53 -8.72 5.60
C SER A 505 -3.49 -9.35 6.62
N HIS A 506 -4.66 -9.79 6.14
CA HIS A 506 -5.62 -10.55 6.94
C HIS A 506 -5.00 -11.82 7.55
N ALA A 507 -4.28 -12.61 6.74
CA ALA A 507 -3.64 -13.84 7.22
C ALA A 507 -2.45 -13.54 8.15
N GLY A 508 -1.71 -12.45 7.94
CA GLY A 508 -0.66 -12.01 8.87
C GLY A 508 -1.21 -11.68 10.26
N ASN A 509 -2.33 -10.95 10.30
CA ASN A 509 -3.04 -10.65 11.55
C ASN A 509 -3.57 -11.92 12.26
N ARG A 510 -3.95 -12.97 11.52
CA ARG A 510 -4.37 -14.26 12.10
C ARG A 510 -3.22 -15.12 12.62
N ILE A 511 -2.16 -15.28 11.81
CA ILE A 511 -1.14 -16.32 12.01
C ILE A 511 -0.06 -15.88 13.00
N VAL A 512 0.42 -14.64 12.90
CA VAL A 512 1.54 -14.13 13.71
C VAL A 512 1.27 -14.27 15.23
N PRO A 513 0.07 -13.93 15.75
CA PRO A 513 -0.22 -14.10 17.18
C PRO A 513 -0.17 -15.56 17.67
N LEU A 514 -0.52 -16.52 16.81
CA LEU A 514 -0.56 -17.95 17.14
C LEU A 514 0.81 -18.63 17.06
N SER A 515 1.83 -17.94 16.52
CA SER A 515 3.10 -18.56 16.16
C SER A 515 4.02 -18.76 17.38
N GLU A 516 3.75 -19.76 18.21
CA GLU A 516 4.44 -19.97 19.51
C GLU A 516 5.97 -20.02 19.41
N GLY A 517 6.53 -20.52 18.31
CA GLY A 517 7.98 -20.61 18.09
C GLY A 517 8.70 -19.31 17.72
N LEU A 518 7.98 -18.21 17.45
CA LEU A 518 8.61 -16.92 17.14
C LEU A 518 8.97 -16.13 18.41
N GLU A 519 10.17 -15.55 18.41
CA GLU A 519 10.61 -14.62 19.46
C GLU A 519 9.67 -13.42 19.54
N GLN A 520 9.44 -12.88 20.75
CA GLN A 520 8.50 -11.78 20.97
C GLN A 520 8.84 -10.51 20.16
N GLY A 521 10.13 -10.18 20.01
CA GLY A 521 10.57 -9.07 19.17
C GLY A 521 10.19 -9.28 17.71
N THR A 522 10.48 -10.47 17.18
CA THR A 522 10.12 -10.86 15.81
C THR A 522 8.61 -10.84 15.57
N LYS A 523 7.82 -11.37 16.52
CA LYS A 523 6.34 -11.30 16.46
C LYS A 523 5.83 -9.87 16.40
N LYS A 524 6.41 -8.98 17.21
CA LYS A 524 6.04 -7.57 17.23
C LYS A 524 6.27 -6.93 15.85
N THR A 525 7.45 -7.11 15.27
CA THR A 525 7.77 -6.59 13.93
C THR A 525 6.86 -7.18 12.86
N ALA A 526 6.70 -8.51 12.82
CA ALA A 526 5.86 -9.18 11.82
C ALA A 526 4.39 -8.77 11.91
N LEU A 527 3.86 -8.57 13.13
CA LEU A 527 2.50 -8.09 13.32
C LEU A 527 2.37 -6.64 12.82
N HIS A 528 3.33 -5.79 13.16
CA HIS A 528 3.36 -4.40 12.72
C HIS A 528 3.33 -4.30 11.19
N MET A 529 4.18 -5.07 10.50
CA MET A 529 4.19 -5.19 9.04
C MET A 529 2.87 -5.68 8.45
N ALA A 530 2.04 -6.40 9.20
CA ALA A 530 0.73 -6.89 8.75
C ALA A 530 -0.42 -5.91 9.00
N LEU A 531 -0.22 -4.85 9.80
CA LEU A 531 -1.26 -3.86 10.15
C LEU A 531 -1.63 -2.94 8.98
N GLY A 532 -0.80 -2.90 7.95
CA GLY A 532 -1.06 -2.18 6.71
C GLY A 532 -0.57 -0.74 6.72
N ASN A 533 -1.31 0.10 6.01
CA ASN A 533 -0.95 1.48 5.72
C ASN A 533 -1.01 2.35 6.98
N GLN A 534 -0.19 3.38 7.02
CA GLN A 534 -0.05 4.25 8.19
C GLN A 534 -0.43 5.69 7.84
N LEU A 535 -1.03 6.38 8.80
CA LEU A 535 -1.38 7.80 8.68
C LEU A 535 -0.90 8.53 9.92
N PHE A 536 0.29 9.09 9.84
CA PHE A 536 0.88 9.85 10.92
C PHE A 536 0.32 11.27 10.93
N GLN A 537 -0.26 11.66 12.06
CA GLN A 537 -0.73 13.01 12.30
C GLN A 537 -0.20 13.52 13.65
N ARG A 538 -0.12 14.82 13.81
CA ARG A 538 0.03 15.52 15.09
C ARG A 538 -1.04 16.59 15.20
N SER A 539 -1.53 16.84 16.41
CA SER A 539 -2.60 17.82 16.64
C SER A 539 -2.12 19.27 16.54
N SER A 540 -0.83 19.49 16.73
CA SER A 540 -0.10 20.76 16.58
C SER A 540 1.40 20.45 16.41
N PRO A 541 2.25 21.41 16.00
CA PRO A 541 3.69 21.21 15.88
C PRO A 541 4.39 20.65 17.13
N ASP A 542 3.88 20.98 18.32
CA ASP A 542 4.45 20.58 19.63
C ASP A 542 3.97 19.20 20.13
N GLU A 543 2.91 18.64 19.52
CA GLU A 543 2.37 17.34 19.92
C GLU A 543 3.06 16.20 19.16
N PRO A 544 3.21 15.00 19.77
CA PRO A 544 3.88 13.90 19.13
C PRO A 544 3.06 13.34 17.97
N TRP A 545 3.76 12.90 16.92
CA TRP A 545 3.18 12.16 15.81
C TRP A 545 2.57 10.83 16.29
N ARG A 546 1.38 10.50 15.77
CA ARG A 546 0.65 9.28 16.06
C ARG A 546 0.10 8.68 14.78
N ASP A 547 0.20 7.36 14.65
CA ASP A 547 -0.53 6.64 13.60
C ASP A 547 -2.03 6.62 13.94
N THR A 548 -2.81 7.20 13.04
CA THR A 548 -4.27 7.34 13.14
C THR A 548 -5.00 6.48 12.10
N ALA A 549 -4.27 5.76 11.23
CA ALA A 549 -4.87 5.00 10.13
C ALA A 549 -5.90 3.95 10.59
N PRO A 550 -5.67 3.17 11.67
CA PRO A 550 -6.66 2.21 12.16
C PRO A 550 -7.95 2.86 12.66
N ALA A 551 -7.87 4.00 13.34
CA ALA A 551 -9.03 4.71 13.87
C ALA A 551 -9.89 5.32 12.75
N ARG A 552 -9.25 5.72 11.64
CA ARG A 552 -9.92 6.26 10.44
C ARG A 552 -10.29 5.20 9.41
N GLY A 553 -9.94 3.93 9.63
CA GLY A 553 -10.20 2.84 8.69
C GLY A 553 -9.40 2.89 7.38
N VAL A 554 -8.33 3.68 7.31
CA VAL A 554 -7.50 3.85 6.10
C VAL A 554 -6.24 2.98 6.08
N ASN A 555 -6.04 2.14 7.11
CA ASN A 555 -4.93 1.20 7.16
C ASN A 555 -5.14 -0.03 6.26
N TRP A 556 -6.40 -0.38 5.99
CA TRP A 556 -6.77 -1.54 5.18
C TRP A 556 -7.05 -1.16 3.71
N ALA A 557 -6.00 -0.79 2.99
CA ALA A 557 -6.03 -0.59 1.54
C ALA A 557 -5.33 -1.74 0.78
N ASP A 558 -5.50 -2.98 1.27
CA ASP A 558 -4.85 -4.20 0.77
C ASP A 558 -3.34 -4.01 0.52
N TRP A 559 -2.84 -4.43 -0.65
CA TRP A 559 -1.44 -4.26 -1.04
C TRP A 559 -1.26 -2.95 -1.82
N ALA A 560 -1.01 -1.86 -1.10
CA ALA A 560 -0.89 -0.53 -1.67
C ALA A 560 0.51 -0.27 -2.25
N TRP A 561 0.58 0.25 -3.48
CA TRP A 561 1.85 0.63 -4.13
C TRP A 561 2.09 2.13 -4.11
N SER A 562 1.03 2.93 -4.15
CA SER A 562 1.11 4.39 -4.16
C SER A 562 -0.11 5.01 -3.48
N CYS A 563 0.02 6.27 -3.10
CA CYS A 563 -1.02 7.06 -2.45
C CYS A 563 -0.89 8.52 -2.85
N ASN A 564 -2.01 9.24 -2.89
CA ASN A 564 -2.04 10.68 -3.10
C ASN A 564 -3.17 11.32 -2.31
N PHE A 565 -2.86 12.44 -1.64
CA PHE A 565 -3.85 13.38 -1.14
C PHE A 565 -4.18 14.41 -2.21
N PHE A 566 -5.46 14.60 -2.49
CA PHE A 566 -5.96 15.68 -3.33
C PHE A 566 -7.44 15.92 -3.05
N ASP A 567 -7.93 17.10 -3.41
CA ASP A 567 -9.35 17.44 -3.26
C ASP A 567 -10.11 16.94 -4.51
N LEU A 568 -10.75 15.76 -4.42
CA LEU A 568 -11.35 15.07 -5.56
C LEU A 568 -12.68 15.71 -5.98
N ASP A 569 -13.42 16.30 -5.05
CA ASP A 569 -14.72 16.90 -5.31
C ASP A 569 -14.79 18.42 -5.12
N ASN A 570 -13.64 19.05 -4.85
CA ASN A 570 -13.46 20.50 -4.66
C ASN A 570 -14.25 21.03 -3.46
N ASP A 571 -14.39 20.24 -2.38
CA ASP A 571 -15.06 20.66 -1.16
C ASP A 571 -14.13 21.34 -0.14
N GLY A 572 -12.83 21.36 -0.42
CA GLY A 572 -11.78 21.96 0.40
C GLY A 572 -11.07 21.00 1.33
N ASP A 573 -11.60 19.79 1.53
CA ASP A 573 -10.93 18.72 2.27
C ASP A 573 -10.01 17.92 1.34
N ARG A 574 -9.06 17.18 1.91
CA ARG A 574 -8.14 16.34 1.15
C ARG A 574 -8.62 14.90 1.19
N ASP A 575 -9.00 14.38 0.03
CA ASP A 575 -9.29 12.96 -0.16
C ASP A 575 -8.01 12.15 -0.28
N LEU A 576 -8.08 10.89 0.16
CA LEU A 576 -7.02 9.92 0.03
C LEU A 576 -7.34 8.93 -1.09
N PHE A 577 -6.50 8.89 -2.11
CA PHE A 577 -6.52 7.86 -3.13
C PHE A 577 -5.34 6.91 -2.96
N VAL A 578 -5.62 5.61 -2.90
CA VAL A 578 -4.59 4.57 -2.73
C VAL A 578 -4.70 3.59 -3.88
N THR A 579 -3.61 3.38 -4.61
CA THR A 579 -3.54 2.35 -5.66
C THR A 579 -3.02 1.06 -5.05
N ASN A 580 -3.78 -0.02 -5.21
CA ASN A 580 -3.44 -1.33 -4.69
C ASN A 580 -3.61 -2.42 -5.73
N GLY A 581 -2.97 -3.56 -5.50
CA GLY A 581 -3.16 -4.75 -6.32
C GLY A 581 -1.90 -5.60 -6.49
N TYR A 582 -2.10 -6.82 -6.97
CA TYR A 582 -1.03 -7.75 -7.29
C TYR A 582 -1.48 -8.61 -8.47
N THR A 583 -0.60 -8.83 -9.45
CA THR A 583 -0.93 -9.71 -10.57
C THR A 583 -0.91 -11.16 -10.09
N SER A 584 -2.05 -11.84 -10.08
CA SER A 584 -2.20 -13.22 -9.61
C SER A 584 -2.89 -14.10 -10.65
N ASN A 585 -2.77 -15.43 -10.50
CA ASN A 585 -3.59 -16.37 -11.27
C ASN A 585 -5.05 -16.27 -10.81
N GLU A 586 -5.98 -16.46 -11.75
CA GLU A 586 -7.36 -16.78 -11.36
C GLU A 586 -7.36 -18.13 -10.64
N ASP A 587 -7.75 -18.15 -9.38
CA ASP A 587 -7.95 -19.39 -8.61
C ASP A 587 -9.41 -19.44 -8.11
N PRO A 588 -10.30 -20.14 -8.85
CA PRO A 588 -11.70 -20.28 -8.47
C PRO A 588 -11.89 -20.99 -7.12
N ALA A 589 -10.87 -21.71 -6.64
CA ALA A 589 -10.88 -22.41 -5.37
C ALA A 589 -10.27 -21.57 -4.22
N ALA A 590 -9.62 -20.44 -4.52
CA ALA A 590 -9.11 -19.57 -3.47
C ALA A 590 -10.27 -18.97 -2.67
N PRO A 591 -10.21 -18.97 -1.32
CA PRO A 591 -11.27 -18.42 -0.48
C PRO A 591 -11.46 -16.91 -0.69
N ASP A 592 -10.47 -16.24 -1.26
CA ASP A 592 -10.37 -14.79 -1.30
C ASP A 592 -10.65 -14.12 -2.66
N TRP A 593 -10.86 -14.91 -3.72
CA TRP A 593 -11.13 -14.42 -5.09
C TRP A 593 -12.58 -14.01 -5.37
#